data_AF-A0A1I7SK42-F1
#
_entry.id   AF-A0A1I7SK42-F1
#
_cell.length_a   1.000
_cell.length_b   1.000
_cell.length_c   1.000
_cell.angle_alpha   90.00
_cell.angle_beta   90.00
_cell.angle_gamma   90.00
#
_symmetry.space_group_name_H-M   'P 1'
#
loop_
_entity.id
_entity.type
_entity.pdbx_description
1 polymer ?
#
loop_
_entity_poly.entity_id
_entity_poly.type
_entity_poly.pdbx_seq_one_letter_code
_entity_poly.pdbx_strand_id
1 'polypeptide(L)' 'MDIFKGYNSLVRPVPNSTSTPVEISFSLAMVLLISVDEKNQIMQTNVWPTMRWTDYQMRWDPRKYGGIQTVRRRFK' A
#
# COMPACT_ATOMS: atom_id res chain seq x y z
N MET A 1 6.22 21.02 -6.93
CA MET A 1 7.05 19.81 -6.77
C MET A 1 6.43 18.71 -7.60
N ASP A 2 7.14 18.24 -8.62
CA ASP A 2 6.60 17.42 -9.72
C ASP A 2 6.91 15.91 -9.55
N ILE A 3 7.12 15.47 -8.29
CA ILE A 3 7.56 14.10 -7.94
C ILE A 3 6.58 13.03 -8.48
N PHE A 4 5.31 13.40 -8.65
CA PHE A 4 4.23 12.51 -9.07
C PHE A 4 3.71 12.79 -10.49
N LYS A 5 4.41 13.57 -11.30
CA LYS A 5 3.95 13.88 -12.66
C LYS A 5 3.86 12.60 -13.49
N GLY A 6 2.67 12.30 -13.99
CA GLY A 6 2.42 11.09 -14.79
C GLY A 6 2.19 9.81 -13.98
N TYR A 7 2.10 9.89 -12.64
CA TYR A 7 1.67 8.75 -11.83
C TYR A 7 0.17 8.48 -12.05
N ASN A 8 -0.17 7.27 -12.49
CA ASN A 8 -1.56 6.84 -12.65
C ASN A 8 -1.92 5.80 -11.60
N SER A 9 -2.72 6.19 -10.60
CA SER A 9 -3.15 5.31 -9.50
C SER A 9 -4.11 4.19 -9.92
N LEU A 10 -4.69 4.25 -11.12
CA LEU A 10 -5.59 3.23 -11.64
C LEU A 10 -4.85 2.10 -12.36
N VAL A 11 -3.56 2.32 -12.67
CA VAL A 11 -2.76 1.36 -13.42
C VAL A 11 -1.94 0.51 -12.44
N ARG A 12 -1.93 -0.79 -12.68
CA ARG A 12 -1.09 -1.72 -11.91
C ARG A 12 0.37 -1.32 -12.07
N PRO A 13 1.16 -1.21 -10.98
CA PRO A 13 2.55 -0.80 -11.06
C PRO A 13 3.44 -1.96 -11.51
N VAL A 14 3.30 -2.39 -12.76
CA VAL A 14 4.18 -3.36 -13.42
C VAL A 14 4.86 -2.69 -14.61
N PRO A 15 6.20 -2.81 -14.77
CA PRO A 15 6.93 -2.16 -15.85
C PRO A 15 6.60 -2.69 -17.24
N ASN A 16 6.29 -3.98 -17.39
CA ASN A 16 5.81 -4.59 -18.63
C ASN A 16 4.72 -5.63 -18.33
N SER A 17 3.78 -5.86 -19.25
CA SER A 17 2.73 -6.88 -19.09
C SER A 17 3.26 -8.31 -18.93
N THR A 18 4.51 -8.56 -19.32
CA THR A 18 5.23 -9.84 -19.19
C THR A 18 6.12 -9.91 -17.93
N SER A 19 6.19 -8.84 -17.14
CA SER A 19 7.06 -8.76 -15.95
C SER A 19 6.48 -9.48 -14.74
N THR A 20 7.33 -9.61 -13.72
CA THR A 20 7.01 -10.23 -12.43
C THR A 20 5.77 -9.61 -11.77
N PRO A 21 4.94 -10.43 -11.09
CA PRO A 21 3.81 -9.93 -10.32
C PRO A 21 4.22 -8.90 -9.27
N VAL A 22 3.33 -7.96 -8.96
CA VAL A 22 3.50 -7.07 -7.81
C VAL A 22 3.34 -7.89 -6.53
N GLU A 23 4.41 -8.01 -5.77
CA GLU A 23 4.37 -8.62 -4.45
C GLU A 23 3.80 -7.63 -3.44
N ILE A 24 2.76 -8.06 -2.75
CA ILE A 24 2.08 -7.30 -1.71
C ILE A 24 2.33 -8.01 -0.38
N SER A 25 3.07 -7.35 0.51
CA SER A 25 3.16 -7.78 1.90
C SER A 25 1.93 -7.27 2.64
N PHE A 26 1.05 -8.20 3.00
CA PHE A 26 -0.14 -7.92 3.79
C PHE A 26 0.07 -8.43 5.22
N SER A 27 -0.27 -7.60 6.19
CA SER A 27 -0.16 -7.93 7.61
C SER A 27 -1.34 -7.35 8.36
N LEU A 28 -1.81 -8.10 9.36
CA LEU A 28 -2.89 -7.69 10.24
C LEU A 28 -2.36 -7.60 11.65
N ALA A 29 -2.51 -6.44 12.28
CA ALA A 29 -2.37 -6.32 13.72
C ALA A 29 -3.76 -6.36 14.35
N MET A 30 -4.06 -7.42 15.11
CA MET A 30 -5.31 -7.51 15.86
C MET A 30 -5.22 -6.65 17.11
N VAL A 31 -6.20 -5.78 17.31
CA VAL A 31 -6.28 -4.88 18.46
C VAL A 31 -7.21 -5.45 19.52
N LEU A 32 -8.41 -5.88 19.12
CA LEU A 32 -9.43 -6.38 20.05
C LEU A 32 -10.36 -7.38 19.37
N LEU A 33 -10.82 -8.38 20.13
CA LEU A 33 -11.92 -9.27 19.76
C LEU A 33 -13.22 -8.77 20.42
N ILE A 34 -14.18 -8.33 19.61
CA ILE A 34 -15.41 -7.67 20.06
C ILE A 34 -16.48 -8.73 20.38
N SER A 35 -16.69 -9.69 19.48
CA SER A 35 -17.66 -10.77 19.67
C SER A 35 -17.38 -11.96 18.74
N VAL A 36 -17.88 -13.13 19.12
CA VAL A 36 -17.87 -14.36 18.32
C VAL A 36 -19.26 -14.98 18.36
N ASP A 37 -19.82 -15.27 17.20
CA ASP A 37 -21.00 -16.09 17.02
C ASP A 37 -20.58 -17.40 16.36
N GLU A 38 -20.36 -18.43 17.18
CA GLU A 38 -19.90 -19.73 16.74
C GLU A 38 -20.95 -20.48 15.92
N LYS A 39 -22.23 -20.26 16.22
CA LYS A 39 -23.33 -20.92 15.50
C LYS A 39 -23.40 -20.44 14.05
N ASN A 40 -23.19 -19.14 13.83
CA ASN A 40 -23.20 -18.53 12.51
C ASN A 40 -21.79 -18.34 11.90
N GLN A 41 -20.72 -18.71 12.61
CA GLN A 41 -19.31 -18.54 12.20
C GLN A 41 -18.95 -17.08 11.89
N ILE A 42 -19.46 -16.14 12.69
CA ILE A 42 -19.21 -14.70 12.54
C ILE A 42 -18.30 -14.23 13.68
N MET A 43 -17.22 -13.55 13.33
CA MET A 43 -16.30 -12.94 14.30
C MET A 43 -16.19 -11.44 14.04
N GLN A 44 -16.39 -10.63 15.08
CA GLN A 44 -16.19 -9.19 15.03
C GLN A 44 -14.91 -8.83 15.76
N THR A 45 -13.93 -8.25 15.05
CA THR A 45 -12.65 -7.83 15.62
C THR A 45 -12.28 -6.43 15.15
N ASN A 46 -11.54 -5.70 15.99
CA ASN A 46 -10.87 -4.48 15.60
C ASN A 46 -9.44 -4.84 15.16
N VAL A 47 -9.10 -4.48 13.92
CA VAL A 47 -7.80 -4.80 13.31
C VAL A 47 -7.22 -3.55 12.63
N TRP A 48 -5.90 -3.47 12.63
CA TRP A 48 -5.15 -2.53 11.80
C TRP A 48 -4.53 -3.28 10.62
N PRO A 49 -5.14 -3.16 9.41
CA PRO A 49 -4.54 -3.72 8.21
C PRO A 49 -3.36 -2.87 7.77
N THR A 50 -2.23 -3.52 7.54
CA THR A 50 -1.03 -2.90 6.97
C THR A 50 -0.70 -3.61 5.66
N MET A 51 -0.56 -2.82 4.60
CA MET A 51 -0.19 -3.31 3.29
C MET A 51 1.04 -2.55 2.81
N ARG A 52 2.03 -3.28 2.29
CA ARG A 52 3.25 -2.72 1.73
C ARG A 52 3.50 -3.36 0.38
N TRP A 53 3.78 -2.53 -0.62
CA TRP A 53 4.23 -2.96 -1.94
C TRP A 53 5.26 -1.97 -2.47
N THR A 54 6.02 -2.39 -3.47
CA THR A 54 6.98 -1.52 -4.17
C THR A 54 6.37 -1.07 -5.49
N ASP A 55 6.22 0.24 -5.68
CA ASP A 55 5.73 0.85 -6.92
C ASP A 55 6.91 1.38 -7.74
N TYR A 56 7.02 0.97 -9.00
CA TYR A 56 8.11 1.43 -9.88
C TYR A 56 7.91 2.87 -10.37
N GLN A 57 6.66 3.34 -10.46
CA GLN A 57 6.34 4.70 -10.93
C GLN A 57 6.63 5.74 -9.85
N MET A 58 6.66 5.34 -8.57
CA MET A 58 6.97 6.21 -7.44
C MET A 58 8.48 6.24 -7.11
N ARG A 59 9.32 6.42 -8.13
CA ARG A 59 10.78 6.58 -7.96
C ARG A 59 11.19 7.99 -8.35
N TRP A 60 11.96 8.65 -7.50
CA TRP A 60 12.53 9.96 -7.78
C TRP A 60 13.98 10.05 -7.31
N ASP A 61 14.73 10.99 -7.87
CA ASP A 61 16.10 11.29 -7.44
C ASP A 61 16.06 12.27 -6.26
N PRO A 62 16.49 11.88 -5.03
CA PRO A 62 16.47 12.76 -3.87
C PRO A 62 17.25 14.06 -4.08
N ARG A 63 18.29 14.06 -4.92
CA ARG A 63 19.12 15.26 -5.18
C ARG A 63 18.34 16.38 -5.86
N LYS A 64 17.35 16.02 -6.68
CA LYS A 64 16.48 16.98 -7.38
C LYS A 64 15.40 17.58 -6.48
N TYR A 65 15.19 17.01 -5.29
CA TYR A 65 14.12 17.38 -4.37
C TYR A 65 14.66 17.67 -2.96
N GLY A 66 15.85 18.25 -2.85
CA GLY A 66 16.38 18.71 -1.55
C GLY A 66 16.69 17.59 -0.56
N GLY A 67 16.98 16.38 -1.05
CA GLY A 67 17.30 15.22 -0.21
C GLY A 67 16.08 14.49 0.36
N ILE A 68 14.86 14.81 -0.09
CA ILE A 68 13.65 14.14 0.40
C ILE A 68 13.66 12.65 -0.01
N GLN A 69 13.66 11.77 0.99
CA GLN A 69 13.62 10.31 0.80
C GLN A 69 12.25 9.69 1.13
N THR A 70 11.39 10.41 1.84
CA THR A 70 10.09 9.91 2.27
C THR A 70 9.02 10.95 2.02
N VAL A 71 7.95 10.54 1.35
CA VAL A 71 6.77 11.38 1.12
C VAL A 71 5.54 10.61 1.63
N ARG A 72 4.72 11.27 2.44
CA ARG A 72 3.45 10.72 2.91
C ARG A 72 2.33 11.30 2.07
N ARG A 73 1.62 10.43 1.33
CA ARG A 73 0.43 10.78 0.58
C ARG A 73 -0.79 10.12 1.22
N ARG A 74 -1.89 10.87 1.33
CA ARG A 74 -3.20 10.31 1.63
C ARG A 74 -3.82 9.80 0.33
N PHE A 75 -4.21 8.53 0.28
CA PHE A 75 -5.07 8.02 -0.79
C PHE A 75 -6.43 8.73 -0.68
N LYS A 76 -6.90 9.33 -1.79
CA LYS A 76 -8.24 9.94 -1.93
C LYS A 76 -9.05 9.09 -2.88
#